data_AF-A0A3R9ZAW4-F1
#
_entry.id   AF-A0A3R9ZAW4-F1
#
_cell.length_a   1.000
_cell.length_b   1.000
_cell.length_c   1.000
_cell.angle_alpha   90.00
_cell.angle_beta   90.00
_cell.angle_gamma   90.00
#
_symmetry.space_group_name_H-M   'P 1'
#
loop_
_entity.id
_entity.type
_entity.pdbx_description
1 polymer ?
#
loop_
_entity_poly.entity_id
_entity_poly.type
_entity_poly.pdbx_seq_one_letter_code
_entity_poly.pdbx_strand_id
1 'polypeptide(L)'
;MSSPHPHAMLFSTDRHEPLIPIAWDEALARETIAQIASETEARFSPEALWPTHPNDSARSAPSFMLYWGACGVFWTLRCLQARGACRLRGDYAPFVDSLLEPNRKAMGHRGPSAFGSYLMGDTGIQLLRYWNEPSGERPTS
;
A
#
# COMPACT_ATOMS: atom_id res chain seq x y z
N MET A 1 20.81 38.17 -31.80
CA MET A 1 21.07 37.57 -30.48
C MET A 1 19.72 37.32 -29.83
N SER A 2 19.26 36.06 -29.76
CA SER A 2 18.00 35.72 -29.10
C SER A 2 18.21 35.67 -27.60
N SER A 3 17.38 36.41 -26.84
CA SER A 3 17.32 36.30 -25.39
C SER A 3 16.80 34.91 -24.99
N PRO A 4 17.42 34.24 -23.99
CA PRO A 4 16.93 32.95 -23.51
C PRO A 4 15.54 33.12 -22.92
N HIS A 5 14.61 32.23 -23.29
CA HIS A 5 13.29 32.20 -22.67
C HIS A 5 13.44 31.75 -21.22
N PRO A 6 12.84 32.45 -20.23
CA PRO A 6 12.87 32.01 -18.85
C PRO A 6 12.29 30.59 -18.78
N HIS A 7 12.99 29.67 -18.10
CA HIS A 7 12.51 28.30 -17.90
C HIS A 7 11.13 28.37 -17.24
N ALA A 8 10.07 28.05 -17.99
CA ALA A 8 8.73 28.00 -17.46
C ALA A 8 8.68 26.90 -16.40
N MET A 9 8.46 27.30 -15.14
CA MET A 9 8.33 26.37 -14.02
C MET A 9 7.10 25.50 -14.26
N LEU A 10 7.31 24.19 -14.48
CA LEU A 10 6.26 23.24 -14.87
C LEU A 10 5.34 22.82 -13.72
N PHE A 11 5.55 23.37 -12.52
CA PHE A 11 4.77 23.05 -11.33
C PHE A 11 4.42 24.31 -10.53
N SER A 12 3.35 24.21 -9.76
CA SER A 12 2.86 25.25 -8.86
C SER A 12 3.62 25.16 -7.55
N THR A 13 4.44 26.16 -7.20
CA THR A 13 5.22 26.16 -5.96
C THR A 13 4.36 26.19 -4.71
N ASP A 14 3.17 26.78 -4.78
CA ASP A 14 2.15 26.79 -3.73
C ASP A 14 1.50 25.41 -3.48
N ARG A 15 1.66 24.46 -4.41
CA ARG A 15 1.21 23.06 -4.25
C ARG A 15 2.33 22.11 -3.77
N HIS A 16 3.51 22.64 -3.46
CA HIS A 16 4.65 21.85 -3.01
C HIS A 16 5.18 22.41 -1.69
N GLU A 17 5.57 21.52 -0.80
CA GLU A 17 6.26 21.92 0.42
C GLU A 17 7.71 22.29 0.09
N PRO A 18 8.24 23.40 0.62
CA PRO A 18 9.64 23.76 0.44
C PRO A 18 10.54 22.74 1.15
N LEU A 19 11.72 22.48 0.57
CA LEU A 19 12.70 21.59 1.19
C LEU A 19 13.12 22.13 2.56
N ILE A 20 13.03 21.27 3.57
CA ILE A 20 13.46 21.59 4.93
C ILE A 20 14.97 21.33 5.02
N PRO A 21 15.79 22.29 5.46
CA PRO A 21 17.25 22.15 5.50
C PRO A 21 17.72 21.38 6.74
N ILE A 22 17.11 20.22 7.02
CA ILE A 22 17.54 19.29 8.07
C ILE A 22 18.50 18.27 7.50
N ALA A 23 19.50 17.88 8.29
CA ALA A 23 20.38 16.76 7.95
C ALA A 23 19.59 15.45 8.01
N TRP A 24 19.96 14.49 7.15
CA TRP A 24 19.40 13.13 7.21
C TRP A 24 19.76 12.46 8.55
N ASP A 25 18.75 11.89 9.20
CA ASP A 25 18.89 11.13 10.43
C ASP A 25 18.19 9.76 10.26
N GLU A 26 18.98 8.70 10.18
CA GLU A 26 18.47 7.34 10.02
C GLU A 26 17.71 6.86 11.26
N ALA A 27 18.14 7.25 12.46
CA ALA A 27 17.49 6.82 13.70
C ALA A 27 16.08 7.41 13.79
N LEU A 28 15.95 8.71 13.47
CA LEU A 28 14.64 9.37 13.39
C LEU A 28 13.73 8.72 12.35
N ALA A 29 14.27 8.38 11.16
CA ALA A 29 13.49 7.70 10.12
C ALA A 29 12.98 6.33 10.60
N ARG A 30 13.83 5.54 11.28
CA ARG A 30 13.47 4.23 11.83
C ARG A 30 12.43 4.33 12.93
N GLU A 31 12.57 5.28 13.84
CA GLU A 31 11.59 5.55 14.90
C GLU A 31 10.23 5.92 14.29
N THR A 32 10.23 6.80 13.29
CA THR A 32 9.02 7.22 12.58
C THR A 32 8.33 6.03 11.89
N ILE A 33 9.09 5.16 11.22
CA ILE A 33 8.55 3.94 10.59
C ILE A 33 7.93 3.03 11.66
N ALA A 34 8.59 2.82 12.79
CA ALA A 34 8.09 1.98 13.87
C ALA A 34 6.80 2.53 14.48
N GLN A 35 6.73 3.86 14.67
CA GLN A 35 5.52 4.53 15.13
C GLN A 35 4.36 4.33 14.16
N ILE A 36 4.56 4.63 12.86
CA ILE A 36 3.52 4.48 11.83
C ILE A 36 3.04 3.04 11.76
N ALA A 37 3.95 2.05 11.78
CA ALA A 37 3.58 0.64 11.76
C ALA A 37 2.73 0.27 12.99
N SER A 38 3.19 0.62 14.20
CA SER A 38 2.45 0.39 15.45
C SER A 38 1.04 1.00 15.42
N GLU A 39 0.94 2.24 14.95
CA GLU A 39 -0.33 2.97 14.81
C GLU A 39 -1.25 2.37 13.75
N THR A 40 -0.69 1.81 12.69
CA THR A 40 -1.42 1.09 11.65
C THR A 40 -1.98 -0.22 12.20
N GLU A 41 -1.15 -1.01 12.89
CA GLU A 41 -1.57 -2.26 13.54
C GLU A 41 -2.65 -2.02 14.60
N ALA A 42 -2.53 -0.95 15.39
CA ALA A 42 -3.51 -0.62 16.43
C ALA A 42 -4.91 -0.26 15.89
N ARG A 43 -5.01 0.13 14.62
CA ARG A 43 -6.29 0.47 13.95
C ARG A 43 -6.85 -0.67 13.10
N PHE A 44 -6.16 -1.80 13.04
CA PHE A 44 -6.61 -2.95 12.25
C PHE A 44 -7.83 -3.63 12.89
N SER A 45 -8.83 -3.96 12.06
CA SER A 45 -9.91 -4.90 12.39
C SER A 45 -10.00 -5.97 11.29
N PRO A 46 -10.07 -7.27 11.62
CA PRO A 46 -10.32 -8.32 10.64
C PRO A 46 -11.59 -8.13 9.81
N GLU A 47 -12.62 -7.54 10.41
CA GLU A 47 -13.94 -7.37 9.80
C GLU A 47 -14.04 -6.08 8.97
N ALA A 48 -13.43 -4.98 9.46
CA ALA A 48 -13.57 -3.66 8.87
C ALA A 48 -12.32 -3.15 8.13
N LEU A 49 -11.17 -3.81 8.30
CA LEU A 49 -9.86 -3.39 7.79
C LEU A 49 -9.54 -1.95 8.22
N TRP A 50 -8.90 -1.15 7.35
CA TRP A 50 -8.68 0.28 7.56
C TRP A 50 -9.68 1.09 6.74
N PRO A 51 -10.32 2.13 7.32
CA PRO A 51 -11.21 3.00 6.59
C PRO A 51 -10.45 3.88 5.60
N THR A 52 -11.05 4.18 4.45
CA THR A 52 -10.50 5.19 3.53
C THR A 52 -10.51 6.57 4.17
N HIS A 53 -9.45 7.35 3.93
CA HIS A 53 -9.29 8.68 4.48
C HIS A 53 -10.37 9.64 3.93
N PRO A 54 -10.93 10.57 4.73
CA PRO A 54 -11.98 11.49 4.28
C PRO A 54 -11.60 12.39 3.10
N ASN A 55 -10.31 12.71 2.95
CA ASN A 55 -9.82 13.49 1.82
C ASN A 55 -9.78 12.69 0.50
N ASP A 56 -9.80 11.35 0.57
CA ASP A 56 -9.77 10.48 -0.60
C ASP A 56 -11.19 10.06 -1.04
N SER A 57 -12.12 9.96 -0.08
CA SER A 57 -13.50 9.58 -0.34
C SER A 57 -14.43 10.03 0.79
N ALA A 58 -15.64 10.50 0.42
CA ALA A 58 -16.70 10.80 1.39
C ALA A 58 -17.24 9.55 2.10
N ARG A 59 -17.02 8.35 1.53
CA ARG A 59 -17.36 7.06 2.16
C ARG A 59 -16.12 6.51 2.86
N SER A 60 -16.28 6.11 4.12
CA SER A 60 -15.23 5.49 4.94
C SER A 60 -15.08 3.97 4.73
N ALA A 61 -15.65 3.41 3.66
CA ALA A 61 -15.54 1.98 3.38
C ALA A 61 -14.08 1.62 3.06
N PRO A 62 -13.60 0.43 3.47
CA PRO A 62 -12.23 0.02 3.17
C PRO A 62 -12.05 -0.22 1.66
N SER A 63 -10.81 -0.04 1.20
CA SER A 63 -10.36 -0.49 -0.11
C SER A 63 -9.52 -1.76 0.03
N PHE A 64 -9.48 -2.60 -1.01
CA PHE A 64 -8.91 -3.96 -0.92
C PHE A 64 -7.63 -4.13 -1.74
N MET A 65 -7.55 -3.48 -2.91
CA MET A 65 -6.44 -3.60 -3.88
C MET A 65 -5.09 -3.07 -3.37
N LEU A 66 -4.02 -3.32 -4.13
CA LEU A 66 -2.65 -2.99 -3.74
C LEU A 66 -2.38 -1.48 -3.62
N TYR A 67 -2.93 -0.65 -4.52
CA TYR A 67 -2.56 0.76 -4.62
C TYR A 67 -2.87 1.59 -3.37
N TRP A 68 -4.06 1.43 -2.81
CA TRP A 68 -4.53 2.19 -1.63
C TRP A 68 -5.45 1.39 -0.70
N GLY A 69 -5.39 0.06 -0.80
CA GLY A 69 -6.23 -0.84 -0.01
C GLY A 69 -5.45 -1.67 0.99
N ALA A 70 -6.17 -2.52 1.71
CA ALA A 70 -5.62 -3.40 2.74
C ALA A 70 -4.50 -4.31 2.21
N CYS A 71 -4.54 -4.72 0.93
CA CYS A 71 -3.44 -5.47 0.31
C CYS A 71 -2.12 -4.69 0.37
N GLY A 72 -2.15 -3.39 0.08
CA GLY A 72 -0.98 -2.51 0.17
C GLY A 72 -0.45 -2.42 1.60
N VAL A 73 -1.36 -2.27 2.57
CA VAL A 73 -0.99 -2.22 3.99
C VAL A 73 -0.34 -3.53 4.45
N PHE A 74 -0.97 -4.68 4.17
CA PHE A 74 -0.43 -6.00 4.52
C PHE A 74 0.94 -6.24 3.88
N TRP A 75 1.08 -5.92 2.59
CA TRP A 75 2.36 -6.03 1.89
C TRP A 75 3.42 -5.14 2.54
N THR A 76 3.12 -3.87 2.84
CA THR A 76 4.07 -2.94 3.47
C THR A 76 4.49 -3.43 4.85
N LEU A 77 3.56 -3.85 5.71
CA LEU A 77 3.88 -4.37 7.04
C LEU A 77 4.82 -5.58 6.96
N ARG A 78 4.48 -6.56 6.11
CA ARG A 78 5.35 -7.74 5.88
C ARG A 78 6.72 -7.32 5.36
N CYS A 79 6.77 -6.36 4.44
CA CYS A 79 8.01 -5.91 3.82
C CYS A 79 8.91 -5.14 4.79
N LEU A 80 8.33 -4.32 5.67
CA LEU A 80 9.06 -3.62 6.73
C LEU A 80 9.66 -4.62 7.73
N GLN A 81 8.89 -5.64 8.13
CA GLN A 81 9.41 -6.70 9.00
C GLN A 81 10.53 -7.49 8.33
N ALA A 82 10.35 -7.91 7.08
CA ALA A 82 11.36 -8.68 6.33
C ALA A 82 12.67 -7.90 6.15
N ARG A 83 12.62 -6.57 6.14
CA ARG A 83 13.80 -5.68 6.06
C ARG A 83 14.37 -5.29 7.42
N GLY A 84 13.81 -5.79 8.52
CA GLY A 84 14.23 -5.43 9.88
C GLY A 84 13.94 -3.97 10.25
N ALA A 85 12.99 -3.32 9.58
CA ALA A 85 12.63 -1.92 9.84
C ALA A 85 11.69 -1.78 11.05
N CYS A 86 10.86 -2.79 11.31
CA CYS A 86 10.02 -2.88 12.51
C CYS A 86 9.75 -4.35 12.87
N ARG A 87 9.21 -4.58 14.07
CA ARG A 87 8.66 -5.88 14.48
C ARG A 87 7.16 -5.76 14.62
N LEU A 88 6.43 -6.59 13.88
CA LEU A 88 4.97 -6.61 13.93
C LEU A 88 4.48 -7.28 15.23
N ARG A 89 3.29 -6.87 15.67
CA ARG A 89 2.57 -7.41 16.82
C ARG A 89 1.70 -8.61 16.44
N GLY A 90 1.22 -8.65 15.20
CA GLY A 90 0.32 -9.70 14.69
C GLY A 90 0.82 -10.38 13.43
N ASP A 91 0.17 -11.51 13.11
CA ASP A 91 0.24 -12.12 11.79
C ASP A 91 -0.96 -11.69 10.95
N TYR A 92 -0.68 -11.10 9.80
CA TYR A 92 -1.70 -10.59 8.88
C TYR A 92 -1.89 -11.48 7.64
N ALA A 93 -1.04 -12.49 7.46
CA ALA A 93 -1.11 -13.39 6.33
C ALA A 93 -2.50 -14.07 6.17
N PRO A 94 -3.20 -14.50 7.25
CA PRO A 94 -4.50 -15.14 7.14
C PRO A 94 -5.61 -14.25 6.55
N PHE A 95 -5.46 -12.93 6.56
CA PHE A 95 -6.49 -11.99 6.08
C PHE A 95 -6.35 -11.63 4.60
N VAL A 96 -5.29 -12.09 3.91
CA VAL A 96 -5.06 -11.72 2.51
C VAL A 96 -6.12 -12.35 1.59
N ASP A 97 -6.51 -13.59 1.86
CA ASP A 97 -7.48 -14.34 1.05
C ASP A 97 -8.88 -13.70 1.09
N SER A 98 -9.26 -13.11 2.22
CA SER A 98 -10.56 -12.47 2.38
C SER A 98 -10.71 -11.18 1.58
N LEU A 99 -9.63 -10.65 0.98
CA LEU A 99 -9.68 -9.42 0.19
C LEU A 99 -10.27 -9.63 -1.21
N LEU A 100 -10.17 -10.83 -1.80
CA LEU A 100 -10.48 -11.05 -3.22
C LEU A 100 -11.96 -10.82 -3.57
N GLU A 101 -12.88 -11.42 -2.81
CA GLU A 101 -14.31 -11.30 -3.11
C GLU A 101 -14.82 -9.86 -2.94
N PRO A 102 -14.54 -9.15 -1.82
CA PRO A 102 -14.90 -7.74 -1.68
C PRO A 102 -14.25 -6.83 -2.73
N ASN A 103 -13.00 -7.09 -3.11
CA ASN A 103 -12.32 -6.34 -4.18
C ASN A 103 -13.08 -6.41 -5.50
N ARG A 104 -13.42 -7.63 -5.95
CA ARG A 104 -14.16 -7.86 -7.20
C ARG A 104 -15.53 -7.18 -7.18
N LYS A 105 -16.23 -7.26 -6.05
CA LYS A 105 -17.52 -6.60 -5.84
C LYS A 105 -17.39 -5.07 -5.93
N ALA A 106 -16.38 -4.50 -5.27
CA ALA A 106 -16.15 -3.05 -5.27
C ALA A 106 -15.80 -2.51 -6.66
N MET A 107 -15.09 -3.28 -7.47
CA MET A 107 -14.73 -2.93 -8.85
C MET A 107 -15.87 -3.12 -9.87
N GLY A 108 -17.06 -3.52 -9.40
CA GLY A 108 -18.22 -3.74 -10.28
C GLY A 108 -18.06 -4.91 -11.24
N HIS A 109 -17.12 -5.83 -10.97
CA HIS A 109 -16.83 -6.93 -11.85
C HIS A 109 -17.93 -7.99 -11.81
N ARG A 110 -18.47 -8.32 -12.99
CA ARG A 110 -19.56 -9.30 -13.17
C ARG A 110 -19.09 -10.39 -14.12
N GLY A 111 -18.23 -11.28 -13.66
CA GLY A 111 -17.75 -12.40 -14.48
C GLY A 111 -16.77 -13.32 -13.73
N PRO A 112 -16.50 -14.52 -14.26
CA PRO A 112 -15.65 -15.51 -13.61
C PRO A 112 -14.14 -15.22 -13.72
N SER A 113 -13.72 -14.29 -14.59
CA SER A 113 -12.31 -13.95 -14.81
C SER A 113 -11.77 -13.02 -13.71
N ALA A 114 -10.49 -13.13 -13.35
CA ALA A 114 -9.86 -12.19 -12.42
C ALA A 114 -9.71 -10.79 -13.06
N PHE A 115 -9.86 -9.71 -12.27
CA PHE A 115 -9.49 -8.37 -12.73
C PHE A 115 -7.96 -8.24 -12.65
N GLY A 116 -7.27 -8.55 -13.74
CA GLY A 116 -5.81 -8.75 -13.81
C GLY A 116 -4.91 -7.51 -13.61
N SER A 117 -5.41 -6.42 -13.04
CA SER A 117 -4.59 -5.23 -12.77
C SER A 117 -3.71 -5.42 -11.54
N TYR A 118 -2.45 -5.00 -11.64
CA TYR A 118 -1.49 -5.08 -10.54
C TYR A 118 -1.84 -4.13 -9.39
N LEU A 119 -1.98 -2.84 -9.68
CA LEU A 119 -2.21 -1.81 -8.67
C LEU A 119 -3.69 -1.75 -8.24
N MET A 120 -4.60 -1.89 -9.20
CA MET A 120 -6.03 -1.67 -9.00
C MET A 120 -6.82 -2.94 -9.32
N GLY A 121 -6.37 -4.10 -8.87
CA GLY A 121 -6.99 -5.38 -9.20
C GLY A 121 -6.56 -6.53 -8.32
N ASP A 122 -6.90 -7.74 -8.77
CA ASP A 122 -6.64 -8.97 -8.04
C ASP A 122 -5.16 -9.34 -8.05
N THR A 123 -4.40 -8.94 -9.07
CA THR A 123 -3.01 -9.41 -9.28
C THR A 123 -2.11 -9.07 -8.08
N GLY A 124 -2.24 -7.88 -7.50
CA GLY A 124 -1.49 -7.51 -6.29
C GLY A 124 -1.82 -8.41 -5.09
N ILE A 125 -3.11 -8.71 -4.90
CA ILE A 125 -3.59 -9.61 -3.84
C ILE A 125 -3.03 -11.03 -4.06
N GLN A 126 -3.12 -11.55 -5.28
CA GLN A 126 -2.62 -12.88 -5.62
C GLN A 126 -1.11 -13.03 -5.42
N LEU A 127 -0.33 -12.00 -5.75
CA LEU A 127 1.12 -12.01 -5.51
C LEU A 127 1.45 -11.99 -4.02
N LEU A 128 0.68 -11.27 -3.20
CA LEU A 128 0.87 -11.30 -1.75
C LEU A 128 0.50 -12.67 -1.15
N ARG A 129 -0.57 -13.31 -1.64
CA ARG A 129 -0.92 -14.70 -1.27
C ARG A 129 0.23 -15.66 -1.58
N TYR A 130 0.80 -15.56 -2.78
CA TYR A 130 1.96 -16.36 -3.18
C TYR A 130 3.20 -16.11 -2.31
N TRP A 131 3.41 -14.89 -1.81
CA TRP A 131 4.49 -14.62 -0.85
C TRP A 131 4.20 -15.26 0.53
N ASN A 132 2.95 -15.29 0.98
CA ASN A 132 2.61 -15.95 2.24
C ASN A 132 2.78 -17.46 2.16
N GLU A 133 2.40 -18.05 1.03
CA GLU A 133 2.49 -19.48 0.77
C GLU A 133 3.03 -19.71 -0.66
N PRO A 134 4.35 -19.75 -0.84
CA PRO A 134 4.93 -20.09 -2.14
C PRO A 134 4.59 -21.55 -2.42
N SER A 135 3.60 -21.82 -3.28
CA SER A 135 3.29 -23.18 -3.71
C SER A 135 4.56 -23.81 -4.30
N GLY A 136 4.98 -24.94 -3.73
CA GLY A 136 6.29 -25.57 -3.96
C GLY A 136 6.57 -26.14 -5.35
N GLU A 137 5.77 -25.83 -6.36
CA GLU A 137 6.07 -26.20 -7.75
C GLU A 137 7.08 -25.23 -8.35
N ARG A 138 8.36 -25.60 -8.30
CA ARG A 138 9.33 -25.12 -9.28
C ARG A 138 8.96 -25.75 -10.62
N PRO A 139 8.85 -24.98 -11.72
CA PRO A 139 8.73 -25.55 -13.05
C PRO A 139 9.94 -26.45 -13.28
N THR A 140 9.72 -27.74 -13.50
CA THR A 140 10.77 -28.64 -13.97
C THR A 140 11.18 -28.15 -15.36
N SER A 141 12.43 -27.70 -15.50
CA SER A 141 13.08 -27.46 -16.79
C SER A 141 13.23 -28.77 -17.56
#